data_AF-A0A2E7MG81-F1
#
_entry.id   AF-A0A2E7MG81-F1
#
_cell.length_a   1.000
_cell.length_b   1.000
_cell.length_c   1.000
_cell.angle_alpha   90.00
_cell.angle_beta   90.00
_cell.angle_gamma   90.00
#
_symmetry.space_group_name_H-M   'P 1'
#
loop_
_entity.id
_entity.type
_entity.pdbx_description
1 polymer ?
#
loop_
_entity_poly.entity_id
_entity_poly.type
_entity_poly.pdbx_seq_one_letter_code
_entity_poly.pdbx_strand_id
1 'polypeptide(L)'
;MKSKRLKRLVRLRELVEKSHVTELEERRRSLDEAEHLLAVTYERMTALDEDETASSADELMRVARFQTHLEQQAAQQKDEISDREAAVMEGLEIVRRAWQDRRLLQHMQDNAEARETHDAQKRLWKEQDALAINSYAQTSVADEESP
;
A
#
# COMPACT_ATOMS: atom_id res chain seq x y z
N MET A 1 -24.15 10.46 -2.06
CA MET A 1 -23.59 9.80 -0.84
C MET A 1 -23.10 10.91 0.08
N LYS A 2 -23.32 10.84 1.40
CA LYS A 2 -22.87 11.89 2.35
C LYS A 2 -21.35 11.81 2.62
N SER A 3 -20.71 12.94 2.84
CA SER A 3 -19.27 13.08 3.16
C SER A 3 -18.82 12.13 4.27
N LYS A 4 -19.58 12.05 5.37
CA LYS A 4 -19.30 11.19 6.53
C LYS A 4 -19.18 9.71 6.16
N ARG A 5 -20.00 9.22 5.22
CA ARG A 5 -19.94 7.82 4.77
C ARG A 5 -18.69 7.59 3.91
N LEU A 6 -18.34 8.53 3.03
CA LEU A 6 -17.12 8.48 2.22
C LEU A 6 -15.87 8.49 3.09
N LYS A 7 -15.82 9.37 4.10
CA LYS A 7 -14.73 9.41 5.10
C LYS A 7 -14.51 8.05 5.79
N ARG A 8 -15.58 7.34 6.14
CA ARG A 8 -15.48 5.99 6.70
C ARG A 8 -14.90 4.99 5.69
N LEU A 9 -15.31 5.05 4.43
CA LEU A 9 -14.78 4.19 3.37
C LEU A 9 -13.30 4.46 3.09
N VAL A 10 -12.90 5.73 3.05
CA VAL A 10 -11.50 6.14 2.92
C VAL A 10 -10.66 5.53 4.04
N ARG A 11 -11.11 5.64 5.30
CA ARG A 11 -10.39 5.06 6.44
C ARG A 11 -10.26 3.54 6.33
N LEU A 12 -11.30 2.84 5.88
CA LEU A 12 -11.23 1.39 5.65
C LEU A 12 -10.23 1.04 4.56
N ARG A 13 -10.21 1.79 3.45
CA ARG A 13 -9.24 1.58 2.37
C ARG A 13 -7.81 1.90 2.77
N GLU A 14 -7.61 2.89 3.64
CA GLU A 14 -6.31 3.16 4.23
C GLU A 14 -5.78 1.98 5.07
N LEU A 15 -6.66 1.30 5.81
CA LEU A 15 -6.27 0.10 6.57
C LEU A 15 -5.91 -1.06 5.63
N VAL A 16 -6.66 -1.25 4.55
CA VAL A 16 -6.37 -2.27 3.52
C VAL A 16 -5.06 -1.98 2.79
N GLU A 17 -4.80 -0.71 2.44
CA GLU A 17 -3.52 -0.31 1.85
C GLU A 17 -2.37 -0.62 2.81
N LYS A 18 -2.51 -0.28 4.10
CA LYS A 18 -1.50 -0.58 5.11
C LYS A 18 -1.24 -2.08 5.26
N SER A 19 -2.28 -2.92 5.24
CA SER A 19 -2.08 -4.38 5.32
C SER A 19 -1.33 -4.93 4.11
N HIS A 20 -1.63 -4.44 2.91
CA HIS A 20 -0.89 -4.86 1.71
C HIS A 20 0.57 -4.37 1.71
N VAL A 21 0.84 -3.18 2.27
CA VAL A 21 2.21 -2.69 2.44
C VAL A 21 2.99 -3.60 3.39
N THR A 22 2.39 -3.99 4.53
CA THR A 22 3.07 -4.90 5.47
C THR A 22 3.30 -6.29 4.87
N GLU A 23 2.34 -6.83 4.13
CA GLU A 23 2.50 -8.09 3.40
C GLU A 23 3.62 -8.01 2.35
N LEU A 24 3.72 -6.89 1.63
CA LEU A 24 4.79 -6.66 0.67
C LEU A 24 6.18 -6.58 1.35
N GLU A 25 6.28 -5.94 2.51
CA GLU A 25 7.52 -5.88 3.30
C GLU A 25 7.94 -7.26 3.80
N GLU A 26 7.00 -8.14 4.16
CA GLU A 26 7.29 -9.53 4.50
C GLU A 26 7.80 -10.33 3.29
N ARG A 27 7.16 -10.18 2.12
CA ARG A 27 7.61 -10.82 0.89
C ARG A 27 9.02 -10.38 0.49
N ARG A 28 9.33 -9.08 0.62
CA ARG A 28 10.68 -8.53 0.35
C ARG A 28 11.72 -9.09 1.30
N ARG A 29 11.44 -9.13 2.60
CA ARG A 29 12.35 -9.76 3.58
C ARG A 29 12.62 -11.23 3.25
N SER A 30 11.57 -11.97 2.86
CA SER A 30 11.72 -13.36 2.45
C SER A 30 12.54 -13.54 1.16
N LEU A 31 12.47 -12.59 0.23
CA LEU A 31 13.34 -12.55 -0.95
C LEU A 31 14.80 -12.27 -0.57
N ASP A 32 15.05 -11.24 0.25
CA ASP A 32 16.39 -10.89 0.72
C ASP A 32 17.06 -12.08 1.45
N GLU A 33 16.30 -12.81 2.27
CA GLU A 33 16.76 -14.04 2.93
C GLU A 33 17.12 -15.14 1.93
N ALA A 34 16.34 -15.30 0.85
CA ALA A 34 16.61 -16.28 -0.21
C ALA A 34 17.91 -15.96 -0.96
N GLU A 35 18.08 -14.69 -1.33
CA GLU A 35 19.28 -14.20 -2.02
C GLU A 35 20.52 -14.36 -1.14
N HIS A 36 20.40 -14.10 0.16
CA HIS A 36 21.49 -14.32 1.10
C HIS A 36 21.88 -15.80 1.19
N LEU A 37 20.92 -16.72 1.24
CA LEU A 37 21.20 -18.17 1.24
C LEU A 37 21.89 -18.63 -0.05
N LEU A 38 21.51 -18.07 -1.19
CA LEU A 38 22.19 -18.34 -2.46
C LEU A 38 23.63 -17.81 -2.44
N ALA A 39 23.86 -16.59 -1.93
CA ALA A 39 25.20 -16.02 -1.80
C ALA A 39 26.10 -16.90 -0.91
N VAL A 40 25.60 -17.37 0.24
CA VAL A 40 26.34 -18.30 1.12
C VAL A 40 26.65 -19.62 0.40
N THR A 41 25.75 -20.11 -0.45
CA THR A 41 25.98 -21.32 -1.24
C THR A 41 27.11 -21.11 -2.26
N TYR A 42 27.14 -19.93 -2.91
CA TYR A 42 28.23 -19.55 -3.79
C TYR A 42 29.57 -19.39 -3.06
N GLU A 43 29.59 -18.77 -1.89
CA GLU A 43 30.80 -18.68 -1.07
C GLU A 43 31.37 -20.06 -0.74
N ARG A 44 30.50 -21.03 -0.43
CA ARG A 44 30.92 -22.43 -0.18
C ARG A 44 31.48 -23.10 -1.43
N MET A 45 30.91 -22.84 -2.60
CA MET A 45 31.43 -23.37 -3.87
C MET A 45 32.82 -22.80 -4.15
N THR A 46 32.99 -21.48 -4.05
CA THR A 46 34.29 -20.81 -4.26
C THR A 46 35.34 -21.33 -3.28
N ALA A 47 34.99 -21.45 -1.99
CA ALA A 47 35.91 -21.98 -0.98
C ALA A 47 36.33 -23.43 -1.27
N LEU A 48 35.44 -24.22 -1.88
CA LEU A 48 35.74 -25.60 -2.25
C LEU A 48 36.64 -25.68 -3.50
N ASP A 49 36.45 -24.76 -4.44
CA ASP A 49 37.28 -24.67 -5.65
C ASP A 49 38.70 -24.15 -5.32
N GLU A 50 38.83 -23.31 -4.29
CA GLU A 50 40.13 -22.87 -3.77
C GLU A 50 40.85 -23.95 -2.94
N ASP A 51 40.12 -24.93 -2.39
CA ASP A 51 40.68 -26.03 -1.60
C ASP A 51 41.11 -27.21 -2.50
N GLU A 52 42.20 -27.03 -3.24
CA GLU A 52 42.77 -28.05 -4.14
C GLU A 52 43.51 -29.20 -3.41
N THR A 53 43.34 -29.36 -2.09
CA THR A 53 44.19 -30.23 -1.25
C THR A 53 43.73 -31.69 -1.12
N ALA A 54 43.10 -32.26 -2.15
CA ALA A 54 42.70 -33.67 -2.11
C ALA A 54 43.92 -34.60 -2.21
N SER A 55 44.14 -35.43 -1.18
CA SER A 55 45.32 -36.30 -1.05
C SER A 55 45.07 -37.74 -1.57
N SER A 56 43.82 -38.09 -1.86
CA SER A 56 43.43 -39.42 -2.34
C SER A 56 42.27 -39.39 -3.36
N ALA A 57 42.15 -40.46 -4.16
CA ALA A 57 41.05 -40.62 -5.12
C ALA A 57 39.66 -40.62 -4.45
N ASP A 58 39.55 -41.15 -3.23
CA ASP A 58 38.30 -41.14 -2.45
C ASP A 58 37.92 -39.75 -1.94
N GLU A 59 38.90 -38.91 -1.62
CA GLU A 59 38.68 -37.49 -1.28
C GLU A 59 38.22 -36.71 -2.51
N LEU A 60 38.88 -36.89 -3.67
CA LEU A 60 38.45 -36.28 -4.94
C LEU A 60 37.00 -36.63 -5.29
N MET A 61 36.60 -37.90 -5.13
CA MET A 61 35.20 -38.30 -5.38
C MET A 61 34.21 -37.66 -4.40
N ARG A 62 34.59 -37.47 -3.14
CA ARG A 62 33.73 -36.82 -2.13
C ARG A 62 33.56 -35.33 -2.44
N VAL A 63 34.64 -34.65 -2.79
CA VAL A 63 34.64 -33.24 -3.21
C VAL A 63 33.74 -33.07 -4.44
N ALA A 64 33.92 -33.88 -5.49
CA ALA A 64 33.10 -33.81 -6.70
C ALA A 64 31.60 -34.02 -6.44
N ARG A 65 31.24 -34.97 -5.57
CA ARG A 65 29.84 -35.18 -5.16
C ARG A 65 29.28 -33.99 -4.38
N PHE A 66 30.10 -33.38 -3.53
CA PHE A 66 29.69 -32.21 -2.76
C PHE A 66 29.54 -30.96 -3.65
N GLN A 67 30.43 -30.73 -4.63
CA GLN A 67 30.27 -29.69 -5.66
C GLN A 67 28.94 -29.88 -6.40
N THR A 68 28.68 -31.09 -6.89
CA THR A 68 27.42 -31.41 -7.59
C THR A 68 26.20 -31.13 -6.70
N HIS A 69 26.29 -31.41 -5.40
CA HIS A 69 25.22 -31.13 -4.44
C HIS A 69 25.00 -29.61 -4.27
N LEU A 70 26.08 -28.83 -4.13
CA LEU A 70 25.99 -27.36 -4.03
C LEU A 70 25.43 -26.74 -5.31
N GLU A 71 25.80 -27.25 -6.49
CA GLU A 71 25.25 -26.81 -7.78
C GLU A 71 23.74 -27.05 -7.87
N GLN A 72 23.28 -28.24 -7.46
CA GLN A 72 21.85 -28.57 -7.41
C GLN A 72 21.11 -27.68 -6.40
N GLN A 73 21.71 -27.43 -5.24
CA GLN A 73 21.15 -26.55 -4.23
C GLN A 73 21.03 -25.10 -4.76
N ALA A 74 22.07 -24.59 -5.42
CA ALA A 74 22.06 -23.25 -6.00
C ALA A 74 21.01 -23.12 -7.12
N ALA A 75 20.82 -24.15 -7.94
CA ALA A 75 19.78 -24.17 -8.96
C ALA A 75 18.36 -24.09 -8.33
N GLN A 76 18.09 -24.90 -7.31
CA GLN A 76 16.81 -24.86 -6.58
C GLN A 76 16.57 -23.49 -5.92
N GLN A 77 17.59 -22.92 -5.28
CA GLN A 77 17.49 -21.60 -4.66
C GLN A 77 17.22 -20.48 -5.66
N LYS A 78 17.76 -20.57 -6.89
CA LYS A 78 17.45 -19.62 -7.97
C LYS A 78 15.99 -19.70 -8.41
N ASP A 79 15.46 -20.91 -8.54
CA ASP A 79 14.06 -21.10 -8.89
C ASP A 79 13.15 -20.51 -7.79
N GLU A 80 13.48 -20.77 -6.51
CA GLU A 80 12.76 -20.16 -5.38
C GLU A 80 12.85 -18.63 -5.35
N ILE A 81 14.02 -18.05 -5.66
CA ILE A 81 14.19 -16.59 -5.77
C ILE A 81 13.28 -16.05 -6.87
N SER A 82 13.24 -16.70 -8.04
CA SER A 82 12.38 -16.26 -9.15
C SER A 82 10.89 -16.26 -8.77
N ASP A 83 10.44 -17.29 -8.05
CA ASP A 83 9.07 -17.35 -7.53
C ASP A 83 8.78 -16.23 -6.52
N ARG A 84 9.74 -15.93 -5.63
CA ARG A 84 9.62 -14.84 -4.64
C ARG A 84 9.66 -13.46 -5.30
N GLU A 85 10.48 -13.24 -6.31
CA GLU A 85 10.50 -12.02 -7.13
C GLU A 85 9.14 -11.79 -7.79
N ALA A 86 8.55 -12.83 -8.39
CA ALA A 86 7.21 -12.77 -8.98
C ALA A 86 6.16 -12.38 -7.93
N ALA A 87 6.21 -12.97 -6.73
CA ALA A 87 5.31 -12.64 -5.63
C ALA A 87 5.49 -11.19 -5.10
N VAL A 88 6.72 -10.67 -5.09
CA VAL A 88 7.00 -9.26 -4.75
C VAL A 88 6.43 -8.33 -5.82
N MET A 89 6.60 -8.66 -7.10
CA MET A 89 6.05 -7.88 -8.21
C MET A 89 4.52 -7.84 -8.18
N GLU A 90 3.86 -8.97 -7.93
CA GLU A 90 2.41 -9.02 -7.71
C GLU A 90 2.00 -8.14 -6.52
N GLY A 91 2.71 -8.24 -5.40
CA GLY A 91 2.46 -7.42 -4.20
C GLY A 91 2.58 -5.92 -4.47
N LEU A 92 3.56 -5.50 -5.28
CA LEU A 92 3.72 -4.10 -5.70
C LEU A 92 2.52 -3.61 -6.50
N GLU A 93 1.96 -4.43 -7.38
CA GLU A 93 0.74 -4.07 -8.11
C GLU A 93 -0.47 -3.95 -7.20
N ILE A 94 -0.63 -4.87 -6.24
CA ILE A 94 -1.72 -4.87 -5.26
C ILE A 94 -1.68 -3.57 -4.45
N VAL A 95 -0.51 -3.20 -3.90
CA VAL A 95 -0.34 -1.95 -3.14
C VAL A 95 -0.64 -0.73 -4.01
N ARG A 96 -0.17 -0.72 -5.27
CA ARG A 96 -0.45 0.37 -6.21
C ARG A 96 -1.94 0.53 -6.46
N ARG A 97 -2.67 -0.56 -6.70
CA ARG A 97 -4.14 -0.55 -6.90
C ARG A 97 -4.87 -0.10 -5.64
N ALA A 98 -4.48 -0.60 -4.46
CA ALA A 98 -5.07 -0.19 -3.19
C ALA A 98 -4.91 1.32 -2.94
N TRP A 99 -3.74 1.88 -3.25
CA TRP A 99 -3.48 3.31 -3.17
C TRP A 99 -4.35 4.12 -4.15
N GLN A 100 -4.46 3.67 -5.41
CA GLN A 100 -5.31 4.31 -6.42
C GLN A 100 -6.79 4.32 -6.00
N ASP A 101 -7.29 3.19 -5.52
CA ASP A 101 -8.66 3.04 -5.00
C ASP A 101 -8.94 4.00 -3.84
N ARG A 102 -8.02 4.08 -2.87
CA ARG A 102 -8.14 5.02 -1.76
C ARG A 102 -8.14 6.46 -2.26
N ARG A 103 -7.22 6.80 -3.18
CA ARG A 103 -7.08 8.16 -3.73
C ARG A 103 -8.36 8.61 -4.43
N LEU A 104 -8.99 7.73 -5.22
CA LEU A 104 -10.26 8.02 -5.87
C LEU A 104 -11.35 8.33 -4.83
N LEU A 105 -11.47 7.51 -3.78
CA LEU A 105 -12.44 7.71 -2.72
C LEU A 105 -12.18 8.98 -1.91
N GLN A 106 -10.92 9.34 -1.70
CA GLN A 106 -10.55 10.60 -1.06
C GLN A 106 -11.05 11.78 -1.89
N HIS A 107 -10.79 11.79 -3.20
CA HIS A 107 -11.29 12.85 -4.08
C HIS A 107 -12.83 12.95 -4.07
N MET A 108 -13.52 11.81 -4.02
CA MET A 108 -14.98 11.81 -3.90
C MET A 108 -15.45 12.36 -2.54
N GLN A 109 -14.74 12.06 -1.45
CA GLN A 109 -15.01 12.62 -0.13
C GLN A 109 -14.86 14.13 -0.14
N ASP A 110 -13.74 14.65 -0.63
CA ASP A 110 -13.43 16.08 -0.65
C ASP A 110 -14.50 16.85 -1.44
N ASN A 111 -14.90 16.31 -2.59
CA ASN A 111 -15.98 16.88 -3.41
C ASN A 111 -17.34 16.86 -2.70
N ALA A 112 -17.63 15.80 -1.94
CA ALA A 112 -18.87 15.72 -1.17
C ALA A 112 -18.88 16.72 -0.01
N GLU A 113 -17.74 16.90 0.68
CA GLU A 113 -17.58 17.91 1.72
C GLU A 113 -17.77 19.32 1.17
N ALA A 114 -17.14 19.64 0.03
CA ALA A 114 -17.28 20.94 -0.62
C ALA A 114 -18.74 21.25 -1.05
N ARG A 115 -19.49 20.25 -1.51
CA ARG A 115 -20.92 20.41 -1.83
C ARG A 115 -21.75 20.65 -0.58
N GLU A 116 -21.50 19.89 0.48
CA GLU A 116 -22.23 20.02 1.74
C GLU A 116 -21.97 21.39 2.41
N THR A 117 -20.73 21.91 2.36
CA THR A 117 -20.43 23.25 2.87
C THR A 117 -21.09 24.34 2.04
N HIS A 118 -21.05 24.24 0.71
CA HIS A 118 -21.73 25.17 -0.18
C HIS A 118 -23.25 25.17 0.04
N ASP A 119 -23.87 24.00 0.15
CA ASP A 119 -25.31 23.87 0.42
C ASP A 119 -25.69 24.43 1.80
N ALA A 120 -24.84 24.24 2.81
CA ALA A 120 -25.04 24.83 4.14
C ALA A 120 -24.96 26.36 4.10
N GLN A 121 -23.97 26.92 3.40
CA GLN A 121 -23.87 28.37 3.19
C GLN A 121 -25.12 28.91 2.48
N LYS A 122 -25.54 28.27 1.38
CA LYS A 122 -26.73 28.69 0.64
C LYS A 122 -28.00 28.67 1.51
N ARG A 123 -28.12 27.74 2.46
CA ARG A 123 -29.23 27.72 3.43
C ARG A 123 -29.15 28.86 4.42
N LEU A 124 -27.97 29.11 4.99
CA LEU A 124 -27.75 30.24 5.90
C LEU A 124 -28.09 31.58 5.25
N TRP A 125 -27.67 31.78 4.00
CA TRP A 125 -28.01 32.99 3.24
C TRP A 125 -29.52 33.15 3.06
N LYS A 126 -30.23 32.08 2.68
CA LYS A 126 -31.70 32.11 2.54
C LYS A 126 -32.41 32.38 3.86
N GLU A 127 -31.92 31.82 4.97
CA GLU A 127 -32.46 32.06 6.30
C GLU A 127 -32.26 33.51 6.73
N GLN A 128 -31.07 34.09 6.46
CA GLN A 128 -30.79 35.51 6.72
C GLN A 128 -31.68 36.44 5.88
N ASP A 129 -31.83 36.16 4.58
CA ASP A 129 -32.71 36.93 3.70
C ASP A 129 -34.17 36.88 4.18
N ALA A 130 -34.66 35.69 4.58
CA ALA A 130 -36.01 35.53 5.10
C ALA A 130 -36.24 36.30 6.41
N LEU A 131 -35.25 36.29 7.31
CA LEU A 131 -35.31 37.07 8.55
C LEU A 131 -35.29 38.58 8.29
N ALA A 132 -34.44 39.03 7.35
CA ALA A 132 -34.39 40.44 6.95
C ALA A 132 -35.75 40.89 6.39
N ILE A 133 -36.34 40.14 5.45
CA ILE A 133 -37.66 40.46 4.88
C ILE A 133 -38.74 40.54 5.97
N ASN A 134 -38.77 39.57 6.90
CA ASN A 134 -39.74 39.59 8.01
C ASN A 134 -39.54 40.79 8.95
N SER A 135 -38.29 41.17 9.24
CA SER A 135 -38.00 42.35 10.07
C SER A 135 -38.44 43.65 9.40
N TYR A 136 -38.20 43.81 8.08
CA TYR A 136 -38.66 44.97 7.31
C TYR A 136 -40.19 45.06 7.26
N ALA A 137 -40.88 43.94 7.09
CA ALA A 137 -42.34 43.89 7.11
C ALA A 137 -42.89 44.34 8.47
N GLN A 138 -42.28 43.90 9.59
CA GLN A 138 -42.68 44.30 10.93
C GLN A 138 -42.45 45.79 11.23
N THR A 139 -41.33 46.37 10.77
CA THR A 139 -41.07 47.81 10.92
C THR A 139 -42.01 48.66 10.06
N SER A 140 -42.33 48.23 8.83
CA SER A 140 -43.24 48.97 7.95
C SER A 140 -44.68 49.04 8.48
N VAL A 141 -45.12 48.01 9.22
CA VAL A 141 -46.44 47.99 9.87
C VAL A 141 -46.46 48.88 11.12
N ALA A 142 -45.33 48.99 11.83
CA ALA A 142 -45.22 49.87 13.00
C ALA A 142 -45.20 51.37 12.65
N ASP A 143 -44.68 51.73 11.47
CA ASP A 143 -44.66 53.11 10.97
C ASP A 143 -46.03 53.57 10.44
N GLU A 144 -46.94 52.67 10.06
CA GLU A 144 -48.32 53.00 9.66
C GLU A 144 -49.30 53.15 10.84
N GLU A 145 -48.93 52.70 12.05
CA GLU A 145 -49.76 52.79 13.27
C GLU A 145 -49.35 53.93 14.24
N SER A 146 -48.34 54.74 13.90
CA SER A 146 -47.98 55.93 14.70
C SER A 146 -48.71 57.18 14.18
N PRO A 147 -49.52 57.87 15.01
CA PRO A 147 -50.37 59.02 14.63
C PRO A 147 -49.60 60.33 14.36
#